data_AF-A0A7S1QTD8-F1
#
_entry.id   AF-A0A7S1QTD8-F1
#
_cell.length_a   1.000
_cell.length_b   1.000
_cell.length_c   1.000
_cell.angle_alpha   90.00
_cell.angle_beta   90.00
_cell.angle_gamma   90.00
#
_symmetry.space_group_name_H-M   'P 1'
#
loop_
_entity.id
_entity.type
_entity.pdbx_description
1 polymer ?
#
loop_
_entity_poly.entity_id
_entity_poly.type
_entity_poly.pdbx_seq_one_letter_code
_entity_poly.pdbx_strand_id
1 'polypeptide(L)'
;RLSVQGWFHAPRLEETFGFERRGEASLQQVLARIEQPAAGAAVSAPAAAAGVVLGPEELRAALGPWVHPQFLEDGPLQQLQTHFADNSQVQLSDFLLPDRA
;
A
#
# COMPACT_ATOMS: atom_id res chain seq x y z
N ARG A 1 27.60 32.02 5.56
CA ARG A 1 28.62 30.96 5.33
C ARG A 1 28.63 30.70 3.83
N LEU A 2 29.72 31.01 3.14
CA LEU A 2 29.83 30.79 1.69
C LEU A 2 30.42 29.40 1.44
N SER A 3 29.83 28.63 0.53
CA SER A 3 30.39 27.35 0.06
C SER A 3 30.12 27.18 -1.42
N VAL A 4 31.15 26.76 -2.15
CA VAL A 4 31.05 26.36 -3.54
C VAL A 4 31.12 24.84 -3.59
N GLN A 5 30.09 24.23 -4.16
CA GLN A 5 30.00 22.79 -4.35
C GLN A 5 30.13 22.49 -5.84
N GLY A 6 30.79 21.38 -6.14
CA GLY A 6 30.97 20.88 -7.49
C GLY A 6 31.24 19.38 -7.43
N TRP A 7 30.91 18.69 -8.52
CA TRP A 7 31.17 17.27 -8.70
C TRP A 7 32.14 17.11 -9.86
N PHE A 8 33.15 16.27 -9.66
CA PHE A 8 33.97 15.80 -10.79
C PHE A 8 33.19 14.70 -11.49
N HIS A 9 32.90 14.92 -12.77
CA HIS A 9 32.32 13.89 -13.61
C HIS A 9 33.40 12.91 -14.07
N ALA A 10 32.99 11.67 -14.35
CA ALA A 10 33.87 10.73 -15.02
C ALA A 10 34.32 11.29 -16.39
N PRO A 11 35.48 10.87 -16.91
CA PRO A 11 35.93 11.19 -18.27
C PRO A 11 34.88 10.82 -19.31
N ARG A 12 34.96 11.41 -20.51
CA ARG A 12 34.01 11.06 -21.58
C ARG A 12 34.09 9.56 -21.82
N LEU A 13 32.95 8.92 -22.09
CA LEU A 13 32.87 7.46 -22.26
C LEU A 13 33.86 6.94 -23.32
N GLU A 14 34.13 7.75 -24.35
CA GLU A 14 35.11 7.51 -25.42
C GLU A 14 36.57 7.37 -24.91
N GLU A 15 36.86 7.86 -23.71
CA GLU A 15 38.20 7.90 -23.08
C GLU A 15 38.37 6.80 -22.02
N THR A 16 37.34 5.97 -21.82
CA THR A 16 37.32 4.92 -20.77
C THR A 16 37.57 3.53 -21.35
N PHE A 17 38.50 2.81 -20.72
CA PHE A 17 38.86 1.45 -21.13
C PHE A 17 37.68 0.49 -20.93
N GLY A 18 37.22 -0.21 -21.97
CA GLY A 18 36.10 -1.16 -21.87
C GLY A 18 34.72 -0.68 -22.37
N PHE A 19 34.63 0.44 -23.11
CA PHE A 19 33.40 0.94 -23.75
C PHE A 19 32.65 -0.10 -24.61
N GLU A 20 33.37 -1.07 -25.17
CA GLU A 20 32.84 -2.22 -25.93
C GLU A 20 31.96 -3.15 -25.07
N ARG A 21 32.05 -3.09 -23.73
CA ARG A 21 31.31 -3.98 -22.80
C ARG A 21 29.94 -3.45 -22.37
N ARG A 22 29.36 -2.49 -23.10
CA ARG A 22 28.06 -1.84 -22.79
C ARG A 22 26.81 -2.72 -23.02
N GLY A 23 26.96 -4.02 -22.79
CA GLY A 23 25.87 -5.00 -22.70
C GLY A 23 25.44 -5.30 -21.26
N GLU A 24 26.03 -4.64 -20.26
CA GLU A 24 25.63 -4.78 -18.86
C GLU A 24 24.23 -4.18 -18.64
N ALA A 25 23.40 -4.93 -17.90
CA ALA A 25 21.98 -4.64 -17.71
C ALA A 25 21.80 -3.17 -17.28
N SER A 26 20.85 -2.47 -17.89
CA SER A 26 20.62 -1.06 -17.54
C SER A 26 20.35 -0.94 -16.05
N LEU A 27 20.74 0.17 -15.41
CA LEU A 27 20.45 0.40 -13.99
C LEU A 27 18.95 0.16 -13.69
N GLN A 28 18.06 0.48 -14.63
CA GLN A 28 16.63 0.16 -14.56
C GLN A 28 16.33 -1.35 -14.51
N GLN A 29 17.04 -2.18 -15.27
CA GLN A 29 16.93 -3.65 -15.21
C GLN A 29 17.49 -4.22 -13.91
N VAL A 30 18.55 -3.63 -13.37
CA VAL A 30 19.11 -3.99 -12.06
C VAL A 30 18.15 -3.61 -10.94
N LEU A 31 17.61 -2.39 -10.98
CA LEU A 31 16.60 -1.92 -10.03
C LEU A 31 15.32 -2.75 -10.11
N ALA A 32 14.81 -3.05 -11.31
CA ALA A 32 13.63 -3.89 -11.49
C ALA A 32 13.81 -5.34 -10.98
N ARG A 33 15.05 -5.84 -10.88
CA ARG A 33 15.35 -7.14 -10.27
C ARG A 33 15.47 -7.07 -8.74
N ILE A 34 15.86 -5.91 -8.20
CA ILE A 34 16.01 -5.67 -6.76
C ILE A 34 14.68 -5.25 -6.14
N GLU A 35 13.83 -4.53 -6.89
CA GLU A 35 12.43 -4.23 -6.58
C GLU A 35 11.50 -5.44 -6.77
N GLN A 36 11.99 -6.65 -6.46
CA GLN A 36 11.05 -7.64 -5.96
C GLN A 36 10.32 -6.99 -4.77
N PRO A 37 8.98 -6.99 -4.77
CA PRO A 37 8.26 -6.44 -3.64
C PRO A 37 8.79 -7.13 -2.39
N ALA A 38 9.15 -6.34 -1.38
CA ALA A 38 9.52 -6.86 -0.07
C ALA A 38 8.50 -7.94 0.32
N ALA A 39 8.94 -8.99 1.01
CA ALA A 39 8.27 -10.28 1.19
C ALA A 39 6.82 -10.27 1.76
N GLY A 40 6.14 -9.12 1.85
CA GLY A 40 4.74 -8.96 2.25
C GLY A 40 3.74 -8.54 1.15
N ALA A 41 4.13 -8.34 -0.13
CA ALA A 41 3.14 -7.94 -1.16
C ALA A 41 2.46 -9.11 -1.90
N ALA A 42 2.75 -10.36 -1.51
CA ALA A 42 2.00 -11.50 -2.01
C ALA A 42 0.61 -11.52 -1.35
N VAL A 43 -0.28 -10.68 -1.85
CA VAL A 43 -1.70 -10.71 -1.49
C VAL A 43 -2.23 -12.05 -2.00
N SER A 44 -2.47 -13.00 -1.09
CA SER A 44 -3.21 -14.22 -1.45
C SER A 44 -4.56 -13.76 -1.97
N ALA A 45 -4.97 -14.25 -3.14
CA ALA A 45 -6.27 -13.90 -3.70
C ALA A 45 -7.33 -14.13 -2.61
N PRO A 46 -8.18 -13.13 -2.30
CA PRO A 46 -9.19 -13.29 -1.26
C PRO A 46 -10.00 -14.54 -1.61
N ALA A 47 -10.07 -15.48 -0.66
CA ALA A 47 -10.88 -16.68 -0.80
C ALA A 47 -12.25 -16.24 -1.30
N ALA A 48 -12.66 -16.75 -2.47
CA ALA A 48 -13.71 -16.16 -3.29
C ALA A 48 -14.89 -15.73 -2.42
N ALA A 49 -14.96 -14.43 -2.17
CA ALA A 49 -16.05 -13.83 -1.43
C ALA A 49 -17.25 -13.90 -2.37
N ALA A 50 -17.94 -15.04 -2.35
CA ALA A 50 -19.30 -15.08 -2.84
C ALA A 50 -20.02 -13.92 -2.16
N GLY A 51 -20.78 -13.15 -2.92
CA GLY A 51 -21.41 -11.88 -2.51
C GLY A 51 -22.46 -12.08 -1.43
N VAL A 52 -22.04 -12.57 -0.26
CA VAL A 52 -22.85 -12.76 0.93
C VAL A 52 -23.04 -11.38 1.52
N VAL A 53 -24.20 -10.81 1.23
CA VAL A 53 -24.70 -9.63 1.93
C VAL A 53 -25.08 -10.12 3.32
N LEU A 54 -24.24 -9.87 4.30
CA LEU A 54 -24.55 -10.18 5.70
C LEU A 54 -25.72 -9.31 6.15
N GLY A 55 -26.72 -9.94 6.77
CA GLY A 55 -27.78 -9.19 7.44
C GLY A 55 -27.22 -8.34 8.59
N PRO A 56 -27.90 -7.27 9.01
CA PRO A 56 -27.45 -6.41 10.11
C PRO A 56 -27.24 -7.17 11.42
N GLU A 57 -28.06 -8.18 11.70
CA GLU A 57 -27.92 -9.04 12.88
C GLU A 57 -26.71 -9.97 12.79
N GLU A 58 -26.44 -10.54 11.61
CA GLU A 58 -25.28 -11.42 11.37
C GLU A 58 -23.96 -10.63 11.44
N LEU A 59 -23.97 -9.42 10.87
CA LEU A 59 -22.85 -8.49 10.93
C LEU A 59 -22.49 -8.14 12.37
N ARG A 60 -23.50 -7.82 13.19
CA ARG A 60 -23.30 -7.52 14.62
C ARG A 60 -22.83 -8.73 15.41
N ALA A 61 -23.38 -9.92 15.14
CA ALA A 61 -22.94 -11.14 15.80
C ALA A 61 -21.47 -11.49 15.46
N ALA A 62 -21.06 -11.29 14.21
CA ALA A 62 -19.71 -11.61 13.76
C ALA A 62 -18.66 -10.57 14.17
N LEU A 63 -18.96 -9.27 14.00
CA LEU A 63 -17.99 -8.17 14.19
C LEU A 63 -18.14 -7.42 15.51
N GLY A 64 -19.29 -7.52 16.18
CA GLY A 64 -19.54 -6.86 17.47
C GLY A 64 -18.52 -7.15 18.57
N PRO A 65 -17.89 -8.34 18.65
CA PRO A 65 -16.82 -8.59 19.62
C PRO A 65 -15.49 -7.86 19.34
N TRP A 66 -15.36 -7.22 18.18
CA TRP A 66 -14.09 -6.66 17.69
C TRP A 66 -14.18 -5.17 17.36
N VAL A 67 -15.28 -4.76 16.74
CA VAL A 67 -15.47 -3.42 16.19
C VAL A 67 -16.39 -2.59 17.09
N HIS A 68 -16.11 -1.30 17.20
CA HIS A 68 -16.96 -0.38 17.96
C HIS A 68 -18.39 -0.36 17.38
N PRO A 69 -19.44 -0.48 18.20
CA PRO A 69 -20.83 -0.63 17.73
C PRO A 69 -21.31 0.52 16.84
N GLN A 70 -20.73 1.71 17.01
CA GLN A 70 -21.02 2.89 16.17
C GLN A 70 -20.79 2.65 14.67
N PHE A 71 -19.91 1.71 14.30
CA PHE A 71 -19.62 1.39 12.90
C PHE A 71 -20.49 0.25 12.35
N LEU A 72 -21.29 -0.39 13.21
CA LEU A 72 -22.18 -1.50 12.88
C LEU A 72 -23.65 -1.06 12.82
N GLU A 73 -23.92 0.24 12.95
CA GLU A 73 -25.23 0.85 12.78
C GLU A 73 -25.45 1.25 11.30
N ASP A 74 -26.69 1.12 10.82
CA ASP A 74 -27.01 1.32 9.40
C ASP A 74 -26.68 2.74 8.91
N GLY A 75 -26.93 3.76 9.73
CA GLY A 75 -26.65 5.16 9.38
C GLY A 75 -25.16 5.45 9.17
N PRO A 76 -24.31 5.21 10.17
CA PRO A 76 -22.86 5.35 10.05
C PRO A 76 -22.26 4.49 8.94
N LEU A 77 -22.72 3.25 8.78
CA LEU A 77 -22.21 2.34 7.74
C LEU A 77 -22.54 2.87 6.33
N GLN A 78 -23.73 3.44 6.14
CA GLN A 78 -24.09 4.08 4.87
C GLN A 78 -23.26 5.34 4.59
N GLN A 79 -22.94 6.14 5.63
CA GLN A 79 -22.05 7.29 5.49
C GLN A 79 -20.64 6.87 5.08
N LEU A 80 -20.12 5.78 5.65
CA LEU A 80 -18.82 5.23 5.29
C LEU A 80 -18.77 4.74 3.83
N GLN A 81 -19.85 4.10 3.36
CA GLN A 81 -19.96 3.67 1.97
C GLN A 81 -19.90 4.88 1.01
N THR A 82 -20.68 5.93 1.29
CA THR A 82 -20.66 7.15 0.48
C THR A 82 -19.29 7.82 0.51
N HIS A 83 -18.70 7.97 1.70
CA HIS A 83 -17.39 8.61 1.84
C HIS A 83 -16.29 7.84 1.10
N PHE A 84 -16.31 6.50 1.16
CA PHE A 84 -15.37 5.67 0.42
C PHE A 84 -15.58 5.79 -1.10
N ALA A 85 -16.83 5.81 -1.56
CA ALA A 85 -17.14 5.99 -2.98
C ALA A 85 -16.58 7.31 -3.53
N ASP A 86 -16.64 8.38 -2.73
CA ASP A 86 -16.20 9.72 -3.13
C ASP A 86 -14.67 9.91 -3.04
N ASN A 87 -14.04 9.34 -2.01
CA ASN A 87 -12.64 9.63 -1.67
C ASN A 87 -11.68 8.47 -1.93
N SER A 88 -12.18 7.27 -2.25
CA SER A 88 -11.41 6.02 -2.32
C SER A 88 -10.63 5.69 -1.05
N GLN A 89 -10.97 6.34 0.07
CA GLN A 89 -10.36 6.15 1.38
C GLN A 89 -11.34 6.47 2.49
N VAL A 90 -11.12 5.84 3.64
CA VAL A 90 -11.84 6.11 4.89
C VAL A 90 -10.84 6.08 6.03
N GLN A 91 -10.93 7.05 6.94
CA GLN A 91 -10.17 7.06 8.18
C GLN A 91 -11.12 6.84 9.35
N LEU A 92 -10.87 5.78 10.12
CA LEU A 92 -11.68 5.40 11.28
C LEU A 92 -10.87 5.60 12.55
N SER A 93 -11.31 6.50 13.41
CA SER A 93 -10.81 6.66 14.77
C SER A 93 -11.51 5.64 15.69
N ASP A 94 -10.76 5.04 16.61
CA ASP A 94 -11.29 4.11 17.63
C ASP A 94 -12.10 2.95 17.03
N PHE A 95 -11.60 2.37 15.93
CA PHE A 95 -12.28 1.31 15.20
C PHE A 95 -12.48 0.04 16.04
N LEU A 96 -11.46 -0.34 16.80
CA LEU A 96 -11.48 -1.50 17.67
C LEU A 96 -12.02 -1.12 19.05
N LEU A 97 -12.66 -2.08 19.71
CA LEU A 97 -13.03 -1.92 21.11
C LEU A 97 -11.78 -1.68 21.98
N PRO A 98 -11.86 -0.84 23.03
CA PRO A 98 -10.70 -0.46 23.84
C PRO A 98 -10.00 -1.64 24.53
N ASP A 99 -10.71 -2.74 24.77
CA ASP A 99 -10.17 -3.97 25.35
C ASP A 99 -9.35 -4.80 24.35
N ARG A 100 -9.33 -4.37 23.08
CA ARG A 100 -8.66 -5.04 21.95
C ARG A 100 -7.77 -4.12 21.10
N ALA A 101 -7.53 -2.89 21.56
CA ALA A 101 -6.67 -1.91 20.90
C ALA A 101 -5.26 -1.93 21.54
#